data_AF-A0A078LGZ1-F1
#
_entry.id   AF-A0A078LGZ1-F1
#
_cell.length_a   1.000
_cell.length_b   1.000
_cell.length_c   1.000
_cell.angle_alpha   90.00
_cell.angle_beta   90.00
_cell.angle_gamma   90.00
#
_symmetry.space_group_name_H-M   'P 1'
#
loop_
_entity.id
_entity.type
_entity.pdbx_description
1 polymer ?
#
loop_
_entity_poly.entity_id
_entity_poly.type
_entity_poly.pdbx_seq_one_letter_code
_entity_poly.pdbx_strand_id
1 'polypeptide(L)'
;MKVIIATHDFYFQQGAEVLFNSCEALGVEHFNSERETYFIICDNEFAGLMSILFYGYDFYLACKSEPCNMKHGSCLNDQGKSLTYNERIIAFLLYYKHFSVEQIARVRGRSKKTVYSHIYNIKKKIGLKNGMHLPFKSNGIDRNAFFELIFLI
;
A
#
# COMPACT_ATOMS: atom_id res chain seq x y z
N MET A 1 0.41 -11.57 -15.03
CA MET A 1 1.45 -11.13 -14.08
C MET A 1 1.73 -9.68 -14.36
N LYS A 2 1.52 -8.79 -13.38
CA LYS A 2 1.77 -7.34 -13.55
C LYS A 2 2.90 -6.90 -12.63
N VAL A 3 3.82 -6.10 -13.17
CA VAL A 3 4.88 -5.47 -12.38
C VAL A 3 4.42 -4.07 -12.02
N ILE A 4 4.30 -3.78 -10.74
CA ILE A 4 3.92 -2.47 -10.22
C ILE A 4 5.15 -1.80 -9.63
N ILE A 5 5.40 -0.56 -10.02
CA ILE A 5 6.44 0.29 -9.45
C ILE A 5 5.79 1.31 -8.52
N ALA A 6 6.09 1.20 -7.22
CA ALA A 6 5.61 2.08 -6.17
C ALA A 6 6.78 2.93 -5.63
N THR A 7 7.13 3.97 -6.37
CA THR A 7 8.18 4.93 -6.00
C THR A 7 7.79 6.36 -6.35
N HIS A 8 8.39 7.31 -5.64
CA HIS A 8 8.40 8.73 -6.05
C HIS A 8 9.65 9.10 -6.86
N ASP A 9 10.56 8.15 -7.10
CA ASP A 9 11.76 8.33 -7.90
C ASP A 9 11.45 8.21 -9.39
N PHE A 10 11.34 9.37 -10.05
CA PHE A 10 11.01 9.47 -11.47
C PHE A 10 12.01 8.73 -12.38
N TYR A 11 13.30 8.79 -12.06
CA TYR A 11 14.34 8.15 -12.89
C TYR A 11 14.32 6.63 -12.71
N PHE A 12 14.10 6.15 -11.49
CA PHE A 12 13.91 4.73 -11.26
C PHE A 12 12.70 4.19 -12.02
N GLN A 13 11.57 4.91 -11.99
CA GLN A 13 10.37 4.50 -12.72
C GLN A 13 10.63 4.39 -14.23
N GLN A 14 11.26 5.39 -14.85
CA GLN A 14 11.61 5.31 -16.27
C GLN A 14 12.57 4.15 -16.57
N GLY A 15 13.58 3.94 -15.71
CA GLY A 15 14.50 2.82 -15.87
C GLY A 15 13.79 1.46 -15.79
N ALA A 16 12.83 1.32 -14.87
CA ALA A 16 12.02 0.12 -14.75
C ALA A 16 11.12 -0.10 -15.97
N GLU A 17 10.52 0.96 -16.53
CA GLU A 17 9.71 0.89 -17.75
C GLU A 17 10.52 0.35 -18.93
N VAL A 18 11.77 0.80 -19.09
CA VAL A 18 12.69 0.29 -20.11
C VAL A 18 13.08 -1.17 -19.84
N LEU A 19 13.30 -1.56 -18.58
CA LEU A 19 13.83 -2.87 -18.23
C LEU A 19 12.77 -3.98 -18.30
N PHE A 20 11.56 -3.69 -17.83
CA PHE A 20 10.49 -4.70 -17.69
C PHE A 20 9.49 -4.67 -18.84
N ASN A 21 9.56 -3.70 -19.76
CA ASN A 21 8.68 -3.49 -20.92
C ASN A 21 7.16 -3.45 -20.64
N SER A 22 6.73 -3.72 -19.41
CA SER A 22 5.36 -4.03 -19.02
C SER A 22 5.08 -3.70 -17.55
N CYS A 23 5.86 -2.78 -16.96
CA CYS A 23 5.59 -2.30 -15.61
C CYS A 23 4.67 -1.08 -15.61
N GLU A 24 3.87 -0.96 -14.57
CA GLU A 24 2.90 0.11 -14.37
C GLU A 24 3.24 0.88 -13.09
N ALA A 25 3.09 2.20 -13.09
CA ALA A 25 3.16 2.98 -11.86
C ALA A 25 1.98 2.63 -10.95
N LEU A 26 2.18 2.62 -9.62
CA LEU A 26 1.10 2.34 -8.68
C LEU A 26 -0.05 3.36 -8.82
N GLY A 27 -1.25 2.84 -9.11
CA GLY A 27 -2.49 3.57 -9.31
C GLY A 27 -3.69 2.94 -8.58
N VAL A 28 -4.86 3.57 -8.73
CA VAL A 28 -6.10 3.11 -8.06
C VAL A 28 -6.76 1.94 -8.78
N GLU A 29 -6.46 1.78 -10.07
CA GLU A 29 -6.88 0.71 -10.96
C GLU A 29 -6.44 -0.67 -10.47
N HIS A 30 -5.28 -0.75 -9.80
CA HIS A 30 -4.74 -2.00 -9.25
C HIS A 30 -5.56 -2.59 -8.09
N PHE A 31 -6.48 -1.82 -7.49
CA PHE A 31 -7.30 -2.29 -6.38
C PHE A 31 -8.63 -2.92 -6.81
N ASN A 32 -8.97 -2.86 -8.11
CA ASN A 32 -10.22 -3.40 -8.65
C ASN A 32 -9.96 -4.81 -9.19
N SER A 33 -10.09 -5.86 -8.37
CA SER A 33 -9.57 -7.19 -8.74
C SER A 33 -10.46 -7.97 -9.70
N GLU A 34 -9.81 -8.63 -10.65
CA GLU A 34 -9.84 -10.10 -10.69
C GLU A 34 -8.43 -10.64 -10.36
N ARG A 35 -8.34 -11.95 -10.11
CA ARG A 35 -7.22 -12.68 -9.47
C ARG A 35 -5.89 -12.59 -10.24
N GLU A 36 -5.19 -11.47 -10.15
CA GLU A 36 -3.85 -11.29 -10.71
C GLU A 36 -2.77 -11.36 -9.61
N THR A 37 -1.70 -12.09 -9.90
CA THR A 37 -0.46 -12.05 -9.11
C THR A 37 0.30 -10.76 -9.46
N TYR A 38 0.62 -9.97 -8.44
CA TYR A 38 1.36 -8.71 -8.56
C TYR A 38 2.82 -8.86 -8.14
N PHE A 39 3.76 -8.35 -8.93
CA PHE A 39 5.14 -8.12 -8.51
C PHE A 39 5.31 -6.63 -8.23
N ILE A 40 5.58 -6.27 -6.99
CA ILE A 40 5.64 -4.89 -6.53
C ILE A 40 7.09 -4.55 -6.22
N ILE A 41 7.63 -3.53 -6.89
CA ILE A 41 8.93 -2.96 -6.58
C ILE A 41 8.69 -1.58 -5.97
N CYS A 42 9.16 -1.35 -4.75
CA CYS A 42 8.88 -0.10 -4.04
C CYS A 42 10.08 0.49 -3.31
N ASP A 43 9.97 1.77 -2.92
CA ASP A 43 10.87 2.34 -1.92
C ASP A 43 10.70 1.60 -0.58
N ASN A 44 11.78 1.48 0.20
CA ASN A 44 11.76 0.83 1.52
C ASN A 44 10.66 1.39 2.43
N GLU A 45 10.41 2.69 2.35
CA GLU A 45 9.38 3.37 3.15
C GLU A 45 7.95 2.93 2.79
N PHE A 46 7.71 2.47 1.56
CA PHE A 46 6.39 2.02 1.11
C PHE A 46 6.16 0.53 1.30
N ALA A 47 7.18 -0.27 1.65
CA ALA A 47 7.05 -1.72 1.77
C ALA A 47 5.88 -2.12 2.70
N GLY A 48 5.78 -1.46 3.86
CA GLY A 48 4.67 -1.69 4.78
C GLY A 48 3.30 -1.28 4.24
N LEU A 49 3.24 -0.19 3.47
CA LEU A 49 2.00 0.26 2.84
C LEU A 49 1.55 -0.72 1.75
N MET A 50 2.49 -1.21 0.93
CA MET A 50 2.21 -2.19 -0.12
C MET A 50 1.63 -3.48 0.48
N SER A 51 2.22 -3.98 1.56
CA SER A 51 1.69 -5.15 2.26
C SER A 51 0.26 -4.97 2.74
N ILE A 52 -0.13 -3.76 3.15
CA ILE A 52 -1.51 -3.45 3.57
C ILE A 52 -2.45 -3.34 2.36
N LEU A 53 -2.06 -2.60 1.33
CA LEU A 53 -2.91 -2.34 0.17
C LEU A 53 -3.21 -3.63 -0.61
N PHE A 54 -2.20 -4.50 -0.75
CA PHE A 54 -2.29 -5.77 -1.45
C PHE A 54 -2.58 -6.95 -0.50
N TYR A 55 -2.90 -6.68 0.77
CA TYR A 55 -3.38 -7.73 1.67
C TYR A 55 -4.64 -8.39 1.11
N GLY A 56 -4.63 -9.73 1.04
CA GLY A 56 -5.69 -10.52 0.40
C GLY A 56 -5.51 -10.77 -1.09
N TYR A 57 -4.43 -10.29 -1.71
CA TYR A 57 -3.98 -10.70 -3.03
C TYR A 57 -2.79 -11.66 -2.90
N ASP A 58 -2.49 -12.35 -3.99
CA ASP A 58 -1.21 -13.01 -4.20
C ASP A 58 -0.22 -11.98 -4.76
N PHE A 59 0.83 -11.65 -4.01
CA PHE A 59 1.82 -10.67 -4.45
C PHE A 59 3.25 -11.00 -4.00
N TYR A 60 4.20 -10.48 -4.75
CA TYR A 60 5.62 -10.47 -4.40
C TYR A 60 6.05 -9.02 -4.23
N LEU A 61 6.81 -8.73 -3.17
CA LEU A 61 7.26 -7.38 -2.82
C LEU A 61 8.78 -7.35 -2.73
N ALA A 62 9.42 -6.49 -3.53
CA ALA A 62 10.84 -6.23 -3.49
C ALA A 62 11.10 -4.75 -3.20
N CYS A 63 12.01 -4.47 -2.27
CA CYS A 63 12.46 -3.11 -2.03
C CYS A 63 13.54 -2.73 -3.05
N LYS A 64 13.49 -1.52 -3.60
CA LYS A 64 14.44 -1.08 -4.64
C LYS A 64 15.91 -1.13 -4.21
N SER A 65 16.21 -0.95 -2.92
CA SER A 65 17.58 -1.03 -2.39
C SER A 65 18.06 -2.46 -2.15
N GLU A 66 17.13 -3.42 -2.08
CA GLU A 66 17.40 -4.82 -1.77
C GLU A 66 16.53 -5.72 -2.66
N PRO A 67 16.67 -5.65 -3.99
CA PRO A 67 15.77 -6.33 -4.92
C PRO A 67 15.82 -7.86 -4.80
N CYS A 68 16.93 -8.41 -4.31
CA CYS A 68 17.11 -9.83 -4.06
C CYS A 68 16.31 -10.34 -2.83
N ASN A 69 15.90 -9.46 -1.92
CA ASN A 69 15.15 -9.79 -0.70
C ASN A 69 13.64 -9.72 -0.97
N MET A 70 13.19 -10.42 -2.01
CA MET A 70 11.79 -10.45 -2.40
C MET A 70 10.96 -11.23 -1.37
N LYS A 71 9.90 -10.60 -0.88
CA LYS A 71 8.96 -11.19 0.08
C LYS A 71 7.70 -11.62 -0.64
N HIS A 72 7.29 -12.87 -0.46
CA HIS A 72 5.97 -13.31 -0.90
C HIS A 72 4.94 -12.91 0.15
N GLY A 73 3.92 -12.20 -0.30
CA GLY A 73 2.75 -11.84 0.48
C GLY A 73 1.54 -12.58 -0.07
N SER A 74 1.03 -13.50 0.71
CA SER A 74 -0.22 -14.20 0.44
C SER A 74 -0.96 -14.29 1.75
N CYS A 75 -2.04 -13.52 1.89
CA CYS A 75 -2.89 -13.62 3.06
C CYS A 75 -4.35 -13.70 2.62
N LEU A 76 -4.76 -14.86 2.12
CA LEU A 76 -6.14 -15.29 2.34
C LEU A 76 -6.26 -15.55 3.83
N ASN A 77 -6.82 -14.61 4.59
CA ASN A 77 -7.02 -14.83 6.01
C ASN A 77 -8.45 -15.30 6.25
N ASP A 78 -8.59 -16.43 6.96
CA ASP A 78 -9.84 -17.13 7.29
C ASP A 78 -10.82 -16.30 8.16
N GLN A 79 -10.46 -15.05 8.45
CA GLN A 79 -11.22 -14.09 9.26
C GLN A 79 -11.79 -12.91 8.46
N GLY A 80 -11.53 -12.80 7.15
CA GLY A 80 -12.19 -11.85 6.25
C GLY A 80 -11.92 -10.35 6.47
N LYS A 81 -10.80 -9.96 7.11
CA LYS A 81 -10.50 -8.55 7.48
C LYS A 81 -9.59 -7.80 6.49
N SER A 82 -9.70 -8.06 5.18
CA SER A 82 -8.99 -7.24 4.18
C SER A 82 -9.57 -5.83 4.07
N LEU A 83 -8.77 -4.88 3.59
CA LEU A 83 -9.29 -3.57 3.22
C LEU A 83 -10.27 -3.73 2.05
N THR A 84 -11.44 -3.09 2.17
CA THR A 84 -12.36 -2.97 1.04
C THR A 84 -11.75 -2.12 -0.07
N TYR A 85 -12.28 -2.20 -1.28
CA TYR A 85 -11.85 -1.37 -2.41
C TYR A 85 -11.74 0.13 -2.06
N ASN A 86 -12.77 0.68 -1.41
CA ASN A 86 -12.77 2.09 -1.01
C ASN A 86 -11.73 2.39 0.09
N GLU A 87 -11.52 1.46 1.01
CA GLU A 87 -10.50 1.61 2.05
C GLU A 87 -9.09 1.56 1.46
N ARG A 88 -8.82 0.72 0.45
CA ARG A 88 -7.54 0.68 -0.28
C ARG A 88 -7.27 2.00 -0.99
N ILE A 89 -8.26 2.52 -1.72
CA ILE A 89 -8.12 3.82 -2.39
C ILE A 89 -7.84 4.93 -1.40
N ILE A 90 -8.57 4.97 -0.28
CA ILE A 90 -8.36 6.01 0.75
C ILE A 90 -6.98 5.87 1.38
N ALA A 91 -6.52 4.65 1.68
CA ALA A 91 -5.17 4.41 2.18
C ALA A 91 -4.10 4.84 1.17
N PHE A 92 -4.26 4.50 -0.11
CA PHE A 92 -3.36 4.95 -1.18
C PHE A 92 -3.30 6.48 -1.28
N LEU A 93 -4.44 7.15 -1.36
CA LEU A 93 -4.47 8.61 -1.48
C LEU A 93 -3.88 9.30 -0.23
N LEU A 94 -4.16 8.76 0.95
CA LEU A 94 -3.71 9.35 2.21
C LEU A 94 -2.21 9.13 2.47
N TYR A 95 -1.72 7.91 2.24
CA TYR A 95 -0.37 7.52 2.68
C TYR A 95 0.66 7.52 1.56
N TYR A 96 0.27 7.21 0.32
CA TYR A 96 1.16 7.25 -0.83
C TYR A 96 1.13 8.61 -1.52
N LYS A 97 -0.06 9.15 -1.81
CA LYS A 97 -0.19 10.47 -2.46
C LYS A 97 -0.21 11.66 -1.50
N HIS A 98 -0.19 11.41 -0.19
CA HIS A 98 -0.21 12.44 0.87
C HIS A 98 -1.38 13.44 0.78
N PHE A 99 -2.54 13.01 0.28
CA PHE A 99 -3.72 13.86 0.20
C PHE A 99 -4.35 14.08 1.58
N SER A 100 -4.81 15.31 1.83
CA SER A 100 -5.62 15.64 2.99
C SER A 100 -7.03 15.02 2.91
N VAL A 101 -7.73 14.96 4.03
CA VAL A 101 -9.12 14.46 4.08
C VAL A 101 -10.03 15.29 3.16
N GLU A 102 -9.82 16.60 3.09
CA GLU A 102 -10.51 17.51 2.17
C GLU A 102 -10.25 17.16 0.70
N GLN A 103 -8.98 16.91 0.34
CA GLN A 103 -8.61 16.54 -1.03
C GLN A 103 -9.22 15.18 -1.40
N ILE A 104 -9.15 14.19 -0.51
CA ILE A 104 -9.75 12.87 -0.72
C ILE A 104 -11.27 12.99 -0.87
N ALA A 105 -11.95 13.75 0.01
CA ALA A 105 -13.38 13.97 -0.06
C ALA A 105 -13.80 14.58 -1.41
N ARG A 106 -13.05 15.59 -1.88
CA ARG A 106 -13.28 16.24 -3.18
C ARG A 106 -13.07 15.27 -4.35
N VAL A 107 -11.92 14.60 -4.42
CA VAL A 107 -11.56 13.71 -5.54
C VAL A 107 -12.48 12.48 -5.60
N ARG A 108 -12.98 12.02 -4.46
CA ARG A 108 -13.88 10.86 -4.39
C ARG A 108 -15.36 11.21 -4.44
N GLY A 109 -15.73 12.50 -4.45
CA GLY A 109 -17.13 12.93 -4.39
C GLY A 109 -17.85 12.44 -3.12
N ARG A 110 -17.17 12.45 -1.97
CA ARG A 110 -17.69 11.95 -0.68
C ARG A 110 -17.66 13.03 0.40
N SER A 111 -18.45 12.84 1.45
CA SER A 111 -18.37 13.69 2.63
C SER A 111 -17.08 13.43 3.42
N LYS A 112 -16.55 14.46 4.10
CA LYS A 112 -15.41 14.28 5.02
C LYS A 112 -15.69 13.25 6.11
N LYS A 113 -16.94 13.21 6.62
CA LYS A 113 -17.38 12.23 7.62
C LYS A 113 -17.21 10.79 7.11
N THR A 114 -17.57 10.54 5.86
CA THR A 114 -17.38 9.24 5.21
C THR A 114 -15.90 8.88 5.10
N VAL A 115 -15.05 9.84 4.70
CA VAL A 115 -13.59 9.62 4.62
C VAL A 115 -13.01 9.27 5.99
N TYR A 116 -13.36 10.02 7.04
CA TYR A 116 -12.93 9.70 8.42
C TYR A 116 -13.38 8.32 8.89
N SER A 117 -14.60 7.92 8.55
CA SER A 117 -15.11 6.58 8.88
C SER A 117 -14.29 5.47 8.21
N HIS A 118 -13.91 5.63 6.94
CA HIS A 118 -13.01 4.69 6.28
C HIS A 118 -11.62 4.67 6.90
N ILE A 119 -11.05 5.83 7.24
CA ILE A 119 -9.75 5.90 7.93
C ILE A 119 -9.80 5.14 9.26
N TYR A 120 -10.89 5.30 10.03
CA TYR A 120 -11.10 4.56 11.26
C TYR A 120 -11.15 3.04 11.02
N ASN A 121 -11.91 2.59 10.02
CA ASN A 121 -12.01 1.16 9.69
C ASN A 121 -10.67 0.59 9.21
N ILE A 122 -9.92 1.34 8.39
CA ILE A 122 -8.56 0.96 7.96
C ILE A 122 -7.71 0.70 9.19
N LYS A 123 -7.58 1.68 10.10
CA LYS A 123 -6.79 1.57 11.33
C LYS A 123 -7.19 0.35 12.16
N LYS A 124 -8.49 0.12 12.32
CA LYS A 124 -9.02 -1.04 13.04
C LYS A 124 -8.62 -2.37 12.40
N LYS A 125 -8.67 -2.48 11.06
CA LYS A 125 -8.33 -3.70 10.33
C LYS A 125 -6.84 -4.03 10.36
N ILE A 126 -5.99 -3.01 10.35
CA ILE A 126 -4.53 -3.16 10.44
C ILE A 126 -4.00 -3.17 11.88
N GLY A 127 -4.88 -3.23 12.88
CA GLY A 127 -4.49 -3.30 14.30
C GLY A 127 -3.90 -2.02 14.89
N LEU A 128 -4.00 -0.87 14.21
CA LEU A 128 -3.53 0.40 14.75
C LEU A 128 -4.54 0.97 15.76
N LYS A 129 -4.07 1.21 16.99
CA LYS A 129 -4.84 1.89 18.05
C LYS A 129 -5.18 3.33 17.66
N ASN A 130 -6.29 3.85 18.20
CA ASN A 130 -6.70 5.24 18.04
C ASN A 130 -5.57 6.19 18.47
N GLY A 131 -5.24 7.19 17.64
CA GLY A 131 -4.11 8.11 17.86
C GLY A 131 -2.79 7.69 17.21
N MET A 132 -2.65 6.42 16.79
CA MET A 132 -1.49 6.00 15.99
C MET A 132 -1.70 6.39 14.52
N HIS A 133 -0.68 7.01 13.93
CA HIS A 133 -0.55 7.15 12.48
C HIS A 133 0.23 5.94 11.98
N LEU A 134 -0.05 5.50 10.74
CA LEU A 134 0.89 4.61 10.07
C LEU A 134 2.27 5.28 10.12
N PRO A 135 3.35 4.57 10.45
CA PRO A 135 4.68 5.14 10.66
C PRO A 135 5.36 5.59 9.34
N PHE A 136 4.61 6.15 8.40
CA PHE A 136 5.13 6.80 7.22
C PHE A 136 5.42 8.27 7.57
N LYS A 137 6.37 8.49 8.49
CA LYS A 137 7.01 9.79 8.64
C LYS A 137 8.24 9.79 7.73
N SER A 138 8.33 10.82 6.89
CA SER A 138 9.45 11.09 5.98
C SER A 138 10.81 11.28 6.66
N ASN A 139 10.85 11.35 7.99
CA ASN A 139 12.07 11.44 8.77
C ASN A 139 12.04 10.30 9.79
N GLY A 140 12.95 9.34 9.56
CA GLY A 140 12.87 7.98 10.06
C GLY A 140 12.60 7.86 11.56
N ILE A 141 11.90 6.78 11.92
CA ILE A 141 12.15 5.97 13.12
C ILE A 141 11.54 4.58 12.90
N ASP A 142 12.35 3.62 13.33
CA ASP A 142 12.19 2.20 13.60
C ASP A 142 11.37 1.31 12.65
N ARG A 143 12.10 0.78 11.67
CA ARG A 143 11.66 -0.26 10.72
C ARG A 143 11.23 -1.54 11.43
N ASN A 144 11.72 -1.84 12.63
CA ASN A 144 11.46 -3.13 13.27
C ASN A 144 10.05 -3.25 13.86
N ALA A 145 9.48 -2.17 14.40
CA ALA A 145 8.18 -2.24 15.08
C ALA A 145 6.98 -2.51 14.15
N PHE A 146 7.07 -2.13 12.87
CA PHE A 146 6.00 -2.38 11.88
C PHE A 146 6.16 -3.75 11.19
N PHE A 147 7.39 -4.20 10.96
CA PHE A 147 7.66 -5.53 10.42
C PHE A 147 7.36 -6.64 11.43
N GLU A 148 7.65 -6.43 12.72
CA GLU A 148 7.30 -7.38 13.78
C GLU A 148 5.77 -7.55 13.93
N LEU A 149 4.98 -6.49 13.72
CA LEU A 149 3.52 -6.55 13.88
C LEU A 149 2.79 -7.32 12.77
N ILE A 150 3.38 -7.42 11.57
CA ILE A 150 2.77 -8.09 10.40
C ILE A 150 3.25 -9.54 10.24
N PHE A 151 4.42 -9.90 10.77
CA PHE A 151 5.00 -11.25 10.63
C PHE A 151 4.93 -12.12 11.90
N LEU A 152 4.29 -11.65 12.99
CA LEU A 152 4.06 -12.42 14.24
C LEU A 152 2.59 -12.87 14.45
N ILE A 153 1.75 -12.85 13.41
CA ILE A 153 0.42 -13.49 13.41
C ILE A 153 0.41 -14.53 12.29
#